data_AF-A0A923G730-F1
#
_entry.id   AF-A0A923G730-F1
#
_cell.length_a   1.000
_cell.length_b   1.000
_cell.length_c   1.000
_cell.angle_alpha   90.00
_cell.angle_beta   90.00
_cell.angle_gamma   90.00
#
_symmetry.space_group_name_H-M   'P 1'
#
loop_
_entity.id
_entity.type
_entity.pdbx_description
1 polymer ?
#
loop_
_entity_poly.entity_id
_entity_poly.type
_entity_poly.pdbx_seq_one_letter_code
_entity_poly.pdbx_strand_id
1 'polypeptide(L)'
;MKYLEIRSEMEVVFERGISERSLTLYQAFGYAYDEMDNYLKSKVGGVRLAAYVSLFIIPVKAGLAFVAEDNFTQDVASEFLEVYFSLQIEERCQLFEDGAVMLADAREVFECFTRFGLA
;
A
#
# COMPACT_ATOMS: atom_id res chain seq x y z
N MET A 1 7.20 11.91 8.41
CA MET A 1 7.10 11.85 6.94
C MET A 1 5.64 11.93 6.58
N LYS A 2 5.31 12.73 5.57
CA LYS A 2 3.93 12.93 5.10
C LYS A 2 3.52 11.76 4.21
N TYR A 3 2.22 11.49 4.10
CA TYR A 3 1.70 10.40 3.28
C TYR A 3 2.12 10.55 1.81
N LEU A 4 2.01 11.75 1.25
CA LEU A 4 2.34 12.01 -0.15
C LEU A 4 3.83 11.80 -0.45
N GLU A 5 4.72 12.01 0.52
CA GLU A 5 6.15 11.71 0.38
C GLU A 5 6.37 10.19 0.25
N ILE A 6 5.77 9.40 1.15
CA ILE A 6 5.83 7.93 1.11
C ILE A 6 5.23 7.41 -0.20
N ARG A 7 4.09 7.96 -0.61
CA ARG A 7 3.42 7.57 -1.85
C ARG A 7 4.30 7.86 -3.06
N SER A 8 4.90 9.04 -3.14
CA SER A 8 5.80 9.39 -4.24
C SER A 8 7.02 8.48 -4.29
N GLU A 9 7.61 8.12 -3.14
CA GLU A 9 8.74 7.18 -3.11
C GLU A 9 8.32 5.78 -3.57
N MET A 10 7.18 5.29 -3.10
CA MET A 10 6.62 4.00 -3.52
C MET A 10 6.32 3.97 -5.03
N GLU A 11 5.80 5.07 -5.58
CA GLU A 11 5.50 5.21 -7.01
C GLU A 11 6.77 5.11 -7.85
N VAL A 12 7.85 5.81 -7.44
CA VAL A 12 9.16 5.72 -8.10
C VAL A 12 9.69 4.28 -8.07
N VAL A 13 9.60 3.59 -6.93
CA VAL A 13 10.06 2.19 -6.81
C VAL A 13 9.27 1.26 -7.73
N PHE A 14 7.94 1.39 -7.72
CA PHE A 14 7.05 0.61 -8.58
C PHE A 14 7.33 0.85 -10.07
N GLU A 15 7.45 2.12 -10.47
CA GLU A 15 7.77 2.52 -11.85
C GLU A 15 9.15 2.04 -12.31
N ARG A 16 10.16 2.02 -11.42
CA ARG A 16 11.47 1.42 -11.73
C ARG A 16 11.35 -0.08 -11.97
N GLY A 17 10.54 -0.78 -11.20
CA GLY A 17 10.24 -2.19 -11.42
C GLY A 17 9.71 -2.43 -12.85
N ILE A 18 8.79 -1.59 -13.31
CA ILE A 18 8.20 -1.71 -14.65
C ILE A 18 9.20 -1.29 -15.74
N SER A 19 9.75 -0.08 -15.63
CA SER A 19 10.48 0.57 -16.73
C SER A 19 11.93 0.13 -16.84
N GLU A 20 12.64 0.02 -15.71
CA GLU A 20 14.07 -0.31 -15.70
C GLU A 20 14.29 -1.82 -15.63
N ARG A 21 13.41 -2.54 -14.93
CA ARG A 21 13.53 -4.01 -14.74
C ARG A 21 12.59 -4.83 -15.61
N SER A 22 11.74 -4.19 -16.42
CA SER A 22 10.79 -4.86 -17.33
C SER A 22 9.86 -5.86 -16.62
N LEU A 23 9.51 -5.59 -15.36
CA LEU A 23 8.62 -6.43 -14.58
C LEU A 23 7.15 -6.22 -14.99
N THR A 24 6.35 -7.28 -14.91
CA THR A 24 4.88 -7.14 -14.97
C THR A 24 4.38 -6.33 -13.76
N LEU A 25 3.16 -5.78 -13.83
CA LEU A 25 2.57 -5.03 -12.70
C LEU A 25 2.60 -5.83 -11.39
N TYR A 26 2.34 -7.13 -11.46
CA TYR A 26 2.33 -8.00 -10.28
C TYR A 26 3.74 -8.21 -9.71
N GLN A 27 4.73 -8.41 -10.57
CA GLN A 27 6.14 -8.51 -10.15
C GLN A 27 6.67 -7.17 -9.62
N ALA A 28 6.24 -6.05 -10.20
CA ALA A 28 6.58 -4.72 -9.72
C ALA A 28 5.95 -4.42 -8.35
N PHE A 29 4.76 -4.95 -8.07
CA PHE A 29 4.14 -4.91 -6.74
C PHE A 29 4.99 -5.68 -5.71
N GLY A 30 5.39 -6.92 -6.01
CA GLY A 30 6.31 -7.68 -5.15
C GLY A 30 7.67 -6.99 -4.96
N TYR A 31 8.22 -6.44 -6.03
CA TYR A 31 9.46 -5.65 -5.99
C TYR A 31 9.34 -4.43 -5.06
N ALA A 32 8.23 -3.69 -5.16
CA ALA A 32 7.98 -2.53 -4.32
C ALA A 32 7.79 -2.91 -2.85
N TYR A 33 7.16 -4.05 -2.56
CA TYR A 33 7.06 -4.59 -1.21
C TYR A 33 8.45 -4.86 -0.60
N ASP A 34 9.35 -5.51 -1.36
CA ASP A 34 10.70 -5.82 -0.90
C ASP A 34 11.56 -4.56 -0.66
N GLU A 35 11.53 -3.60 -1.58
CA GLU A 35 12.37 -2.39 -1.51
C GLU A 35 11.90 -1.41 -0.42
N MET A 36 10.60 -1.41 -0.10
CA MET A 36 10.01 -0.49 0.88
C MET A 36 9.84 -1.13 2.28
N ASP A 37 10.52 -2.25 2.54
CA ASP A 37 10.46 -3.01 3.80
C ASP A 37 10.68 -2.13 5.05
N ASN A 38 11.59 -1.17 4.98
CA ASN A 38 11.87 -0.24 6.07
C ASN A 38 10.64 0.59 6.48
N TYR A 39 9.80 0.99 5.52
CA TYR A 39 8.57 1.72 5.80
C TYR A 39 7.46 0.79 6.28
N LEU A 40 7.33 -0.39 5.67
CA LEU A 40 6.33 -1.41 6.00
C LEU A 40 6.56 -1.99 7.41
N LYS A 41 7.81 -2.03 7.88
CA LYS A 41 8.18 -2.45 9.25
C LYS A 41 8.41 -1.29 10.22
N SER A 42 8.04 -0.06 9.84
CA SER A 42 8.19 1.11 10.71
C SER A 42 7.44 0.93 12.03
N LYS A 43 8.06 1.34 13.14
CA LYS A 43 7.43 1.37 14.46
C LYS A 43 6.38 2.48 14.60
N VAL A 44 6.36 3.42 13.67
CA VAL A 44 5.39 4.52 13.66
C VAL A 44 4.17 4.08 12.84
N GLY A 45 3.03 3.84 13.52
CA GLY A 45 1.82 3.29 12.92
C GLY A 45 1.36 4.05 11.68
N GLY A 46 1.34 5.38 11.72
CA GLY A 46 0.95 6.21 10.57
C GLY A 46 1.87 6.07 9.35
N VAL A 47 3.18 5.94 9.55
CA VAL A 47 4.14 5.72 8.45
C VAL A 47 3.92 4.34 7.82
N ARG A 48 3.71 3.33 8.67
CA ARG A 48 3.45 1.97 8.23
C ARG A 48 2.15 1.89 7.42
N LEU A 49 1.07 2.49 7.92
CA LEU A 49 -0.20 2.54 7.20
C LEU A 49 -0.06 3.28 5.86
N ALA A 50 0.60 4.43 5.84
CA ALA A 50 0.89 5.18 4.63
C ALA A 50 1.65 4.33 3.59
N ALA A 51 2.61 3.52 4.04
CA ALA A 51 3.37 2.61 3.18
C ALA A 51 2.48 1.53 2.57
N TYR A 52 1.67 0.82 3.37
CA TYR A 52 0.76 -0.19 2.83
C TYR A 52 -0.30 0.41 1.90
N VAL A 53 -0.92 1.54 2.27
CA VAL A 53 -1.89 2.22 1.38
C VAL A 53 -1.23 2.55 0.05
N SER A 54 -0.01 3.08 0.07
CA SER A 54 0.74 3.40 -1.15
C SER A 54 1.04 2.15 -1.99
N LEU A 55 1.52 1.09 -1.34
CA LEU A 55 1.88 -0.18 -1.96
C LEU A 55 0.71 -0.78 -2.76
N PHE A 56 -0.52 -0.63 -2.27
CA PHE A 56 -1.71 -1.13 -2.96
C PHE A 56 -2.32 -0.14 -3.94
N ILE A 57 -2.44 1.14 -3.58
CA ILE A 57 -3.17 2.10 -4.43
C ILE A 57 -2.48 2.36 -5.77
N ILE A 58 -1.15 2.34 -5.81
CA ILE A 58 -0.36 2.58 -7.01
C ILE A 58 -0.63 1.49 -8.07
N PRO A 59 -0.43 0.19 -7.78
CA PRO A 59 -0.76 -0.85 -8.74
C PRO A 59 -2.26 -0.92 -9.08
N VAL A 60 -3.16 -0.63 -8.13
CA VAL A 60 -4.61 -0.52 -8.41
C VAL A 60 -4.89 0.53 -9.48
N LYS A 61 -4.31 1.73 -9.34
CA LYS A 61 -4.45 2.81 -10.32
C LYS A 61 -3.76 2.49 -11.65
N ALA A 62 -2.74 1.66 -11.64
CA ALA A 62 -2.11 1.10 -12.84
C ALA A 62 -2.94 -0.04 -13.50
N GLY A 63 -4.08 -0.43 -12.91
CA GLY A 63 -4.98 -1.45 -13.45
C GLY A 63 -4.62 -2.88 -13.05
N LEU A 64 -3.81 -3.07 -12.00
CA LEU A 64 -3.52 -4.41 -11.49
C LEU A 64 -4.80 -5.03 -10.91
N ALA A 65 -5.15 -6.22 -11.39
CA ALA A 65 -6.16 -7.07 -10.80
C ALA A 65 -5.49 -8.08 -9.88
N PHE A 66 -5.77 -7.99 -8.58
CA PHE A 66 -5.24 -8.93 -7.60
C PHE A 66 -5.91 -10.30 -7.72
N VAL A 67 -5.17 -11.34 -7.34
CA VAL A 67 -5.61 -12.74 -7.40
C VAL A 67 -5.78 -13.23 -5.96
N ALA A 68 -7.00 -13.60 -5.57
CA ALA A 68 -7.29 -14.06 -4.21
C ALA A 68 -6.62 -15.39 -3.88
N GLU A 69 -6.36 -16.25 -4.87
CA GLU A 69 -5.71 -17.54 -4.67
C GLU A 69 -4.19 -17.42 -4.51
N ASP A 70 -3.61 -16.23 -4.72
CA ASP A 70 -2.18 -16.02 -4.53
C ASP A 70 -1.85 -15.75 -3.06
N ASN A 71 -1.07 -16.67 -2.47
CA ASN A 71 -0.69 -16.60 -1.06
C ASN A 71 0.06 -15.30 -0.73
N PHE A 72 0.91 -14.79 -1.63
CA PHE A 72 1.65 -13.57 -1.36
C PHE A 72 0.72 -12.36 -1.26
N THR A 73 -0.23 -12.21 -2.21
CA THR A 73 -1.23 -11.14 -2.09
C THR A 73 -2.07 -11.28 -0.82
N GLN A 74 -2.48 -12.49 -0.45
CA GLN A 74 -3.24 -12.71 0.79
C GLN A 74 -2.46 -12.30 2.04
N ASP A 75 -1.18 -12.68 2.13
CA ASP A 75 -0.32 -12.36 3.25
C ASP A 75 -0.16 -10.84 3.39
N VAL A 76 0.21 -10.15 2.31
CA VAL A 76 0.42 -8.69 2.32
C VAL A 76 -0.90 -7.93 2.55
N ALA A 77 -2.02 -8.43 2.02
CA ALA A 77 -3.33 -7.85 2.29
C ALA A 77 -3.71 -7.99 3.77
N SER A 78 -3.44 -9.15 4.38
CA SER A 78 -3.68 -9.40 5.80
C SER A 78 -2.86 -8.47 6.69
N GLU A 79 -1.58 -8.23 6.34
CA GLU A 79 -0.72 -7.27 7.04
C GLU A 79 -1.29 -5.84 6.96
N PHE A 80 -1.75 -5.40 5.78
CA PHE A 80 -2.42 -4.10 5.64
C PHE A 80 -3.66 -4.00 6.53
N LEU A 81 -4.52 -5.02 6.54
CA LEU A 81 -5.74 -5.03 7.34
C LEU A 81 -5.43 -4.96 8.83
N GLU A 82 -4.43 -5.71 9.30
CA GLU A 82 -3.96 -5.64 10.70
C GLU A 82 -3.52 -4.22 11.06
N VAL A 83 -2.72 -3.57 10.22
CA VAL A 83 -2.28 -2.19 10.44
C VAL A 83 -3.45 -1.22 10.42
N TYR A 84 -4.35 -1.36 9.45
CA TYR A 84 -5.51 -0.48 9.32
C TYR A 84 -6.44 -0.54 10.53
N PHE A 85 -6.75 -1.75 11.02
CA PHE A 85 -7.64 -1.95 12.16
C PHE A 85 -6.98 -1.70 13.52
N SER A 86 -5.67 -1.88 13.64
CA SER A 86 -4.93 -1.62 14.89
C SER A 86 -4.71 -0.13 15.16
N LEU A 87 -4.75 0.73 14.13
CA LEU A 87 -4.59 2.18 14.30
C LEU A 87 -5.74 2.77 15.11
N GLN A 88 -5.42 3.28 16.30
CA GLN A 88 -6.37 4.02 17.13
C GLN A 88 -6.77 5.32 16.44
N ILE A 89 -7.99 5.79 16.72
CA ILE A 89 -8.56 7.02 16.14
C ILE A 89 -7.62 8.22 16.34
N GLU A 90 -6.90 8.27 17.45
CA GLU A 90 -5.95 9.35 17.78
C GLU A 90 -4.72 9.38 16.86
N GLU A 91 -4.22 8.22 16.40
CA GLU A 91 -3.13 8.14 15.42
C GLU A 91 -3.61 8.50 14.01
N ARG A 92 -4.89 8.24 13.69
CA ARG A 92 -5.52 8.70 12.45
C ARG A 92 -5.67 10.23 12.43
N CYS A 93 -5.89 10.87 13.58
CA CYS A 93 -5.96 12.32 13.71
C CYS A 93 -4.60 13.03 13.60
N GLN A 94 -3.48 12.32 13.76
CA GLN A 94 -2.13 12.86 13.56
C GLN A 94 -1.66 12.77 12.10
N LEU A 95 -2.47 12.20 11.21
CA LEU A 95 -2.22 12.28 9.79
C LEU A 95 -2.31 13.75 9.38
N PHE A 96 -1.23 14.27 8.81
CA PHE A 96 -1.02 15.66 8.42
C PHE A 96 -2.08 16.16 7.40
N GLU A 97 -1.88 17.33 6.78
CA GLU A 97 -2.79 17.89 5.75
C GLU A 97 -3.18 16.90 4.63
N ASP A 98 -2.39 15.84 4.40
CA ASP A 98 -2.64 14.79 3.42
C ASP A 98 -3.31 13.52 3.97
N GLY A 99 -3.71 13.50 5.25
CA GLY A 99 -4.44 12.38 5.87
C GLY A 99 -5.79 12.07 5.21
N ALA A 100 -6.50 13.10 4.74
CA ALA A 100 -7.74 12.92 3.98
C ALA A 100 -7.51 12.18 2.66
N VAL A 101 -6.38 12.45 1.98
CA VAL A 101 -5.99 11.76 0.75
C VAL A 101 -5.67 10.30 1.06
N MET A 102 -4.89 10.06 2.12
CA MET A 102 -4.56 8.69 2.55
C MET A 102 -5.82 7.88 2.88
N LEU A 103 -6.81 8.48 3.55
CA LEU A 103 -8.07 7.80 3.88
C LEU A 103 -8.90 7.50 2.62
N ALA A 104 -8.91 8.39 1.63
CA ALA A 104 -9.58 8.15 0.36
C ALA A 104 -8.90 7.00 -0.41
N ASP A 105 -7.57 7.02 -0.50
CA ASP A 105 -6.80 5.96 -1.14
C ASP A 105 -6.94 4.62 -0.38
N ALA A 106 -6.94 4.64 0.96
CA ALA A 106 -7.19 3.44 1.77
C ALA A 106 -8.58 2.85 1.50
N ARG A 107 -9.60 3.71 1.39
CA ARG A 107 -10.96 3.26 1.03
C ARG A 107 -10.99 2.60 -0.34
N GLU A 108 -10.32 3.18 -1.34
CA GLU A 108 -10.23 2.59 -2.68
C GLU A 108 -9.52 1.22 -2.65
N VAL A 109 -8.46 1.08 -1.85
CA VAL A 109 -7.81 -0.22 -1.59
C VAL A 109 -8.79 -1.21 -0.96
N PHE A 110 -9.59 -0.81 0.03
CA PHE A 110 -10.62 -1.66 0.63
C PHE A 110 -11.68 -2.12 -0.36
N GLU A 111 -12.17 -1.22 -1.20
CA GLU A 111 -13.15 -1.53 -2.25
C GLU A 111 -12.54 -2.52 -3.26
N CYS A 112 -11.27 -2.35 -3.59
CA CYS A 112 -10.50 -3.29 -4.41
C CYS A 112 -10.40 -4.68 -3.75
N PHE A 113 -10.03 -4.74 -2.47
CA PHE A 113 -9.91 -6.00 -1.74
C PHE A 113 -11.24 -6.75 -1.68
N THR A 114 -12.33 -6.04 -1.38
CA THR A 114 -13.68 -6.61 -1.36
C THR A 114 -14.06 -7.18 -2.73
N ARG A 115 -13.76 -6.45 -3.81
CA ARG A 115 -14.04 -6.89 -5.18
C ARG A 115 -13.29 -8.16 -5.55
N PHE A 116 -12.06 -8.32 -5.06
CA PHE A 116 -11.21 -9.47 -5.37
C PHE A 116 -11.27 -10.59 -4.34
N GLY A 117 -12.01 -10.45 -3.23
CA GLY A 117 -12.13 -11.48 -2.19
C GLY A 117 -10.95 -11.54 -1.22
N LEU A 118 -10.28 -10.41 -0.97
CA LEU A 118 -9.14 -10.25 -0.05
C LEU A 118 -9.54 -9.66 1.31
N ALA A 119 -10.79 -9.22 1.47
CA ALA A 119 -11.34 -8.62 2.69
C ALA A 119 -12.72 -9.19 3.02
#